data_AF-A0A0D6AQD1-F1
#
_entry.id   AF-A0A0D6AQD1-F1
#
_cell.length_a   1.000
_cell.length_b   1.000
_cell.length_c   1.000
_cell.angle_alpha   90.00
_cell.angle_beta   90.00
_cell.angle_gamma   90.00
#
_symmetry.space_group_name_H-M   'P 1'
#
loop_
_entity.id
_entity.type
_entity.pdbx_description
1 polymer ?
#
loop_
_entity_poly.entity_id
_entity_poly.type
_entity_poly.pdbx_seq_one_letter_code
_entity_poly.pdbx_strand_id
1 'polypeptide(L)'
;MDKQFFTSKEAATIAGLTYRQVEYWRKKDIIVPTVNTEGSGHNVYYSLCELWQLALMGYLLDMGLDFQICCQILNEFKERHEEFMKDPLDFSPLKYTLCPDPEKGFTLKHLSPIEITQALSRGESVLLLWTENVNQRLIEGLSLVLTPKKKPLLTRK
;
A
#
# COMPACT_ATOMS: atom_id res chain seq x y z
N MET A 1 6.01 -16.53 -14.02
CA MET A 1 6.20 -15.47 -13.00
C MET A 1 5.96 -16.20 -11.70
N ASP A 2 7.01 -16.77 -11.09
CA ASP A 2 6.83 -17.86 -10.10
C ASP A 2 7.25 -17.45 -8.68
N LYS A 3 7.56 -16.16 -8.47
CA LYS A 3 7.96 -15.65 -7.16
C LYS A 3 6.72 -15.24 -6.37
N GLN A 4 6.31 -16.10 -5.44
CA GLN A 4 5.13 -15.92 -4.60
C GLN A 4 5.38 -15.03 -3.36
N PHE A 5 6.64 -14.85 -2.97
CA PHE A 5 7.03 -14.16 -1.74
C PHE A 5 8.26 -13.25 -1.93
N PHE A 6 8.31 -12.13 -1.20
CA PHE A 6 9.30 -11.07 -1.37
C PHE A 6 10.01 -10.74 -0.06
N THR A 7 11.34 -10.62 -0.08
CA THR A 7 12.10 -10.24 1.12
C THR A 7 11.75 -8.82 1.58
N SER A 8 12.05 -8.46 2.82
CA SER A 8 11.83 -7.09 3.32
C SER A 8 12.48 -5.99 2.45
N LYS A 9 13.64 -6.27 1.83
CA LYS A 9 14.32 -5.32 0.94
C LYS A 9 13.59 -5.17 -0.40
N GLU A 10 13.10 -6.27 -0.95
CA GLU A 10 12.28 -6.27 -2.15
C GLU A 10 10.95 -5.59 -1.88
N ALA A 11 10.29 -5.90 -0.76
CA ALA A 11 9.04 -5.27 -0.34
C ALA A 11 9.17 -3.75 -0.21
N ALA A 12 10.25 -3.27 0.42
CA ALA A 12 10.55 -1.85 0.49
C ALA A 12 10.71 -1.23 -0.92
N THR A 13 11.45 -1.90 -1.81
CA THR A 13 11.64 -1.44 -3.20
C THR A 13 10.31 -1.40 -3.96
N ILE A 14 9.51 -2.46 -3.85
CA ILE A 14 8.25 -2.62 -4.56
C ILE A 14 7.22 -1.58 -4.10
N ALA A 15 7.10 -1.39 -2.78
CA ALA A 15 6.16 -0.42 -2.22
C ALA A 15 6.67 1.03 -2.28
N GLY A 16 7.87 1.29 -2.82
CA GLY A 16 8.48 2.63 -2.85
C GLY A 16 8.74 3.19 -1.45
N LEU A 17 9.07 2.34 -0.48
CA LEU A 17 9.31 2.68 0.91
C LEU A 17 10.78 2.48 1.27
N THR A 18 11.20 3.10 2.38
CA THR A 18 12.49 2.75 2.98
C THR A 18 12.41 1.41 3.70
N TYR A 19 13.52 0.68 3.75
CA TYR A 19 13.62 -0.57 4.53
C TYR A 19 13.22 -0.36 6.00
N ARG A 20 13.57 0.79 6.59
CA ARG A 20 13.25 1.13 7.98
C ARG A 20 11.74 1.31 8.20
N GLN A 21 11.01 1.90 7.25
CA GLN A 21 9.55 2.02 7.34
C GLN A 21 8.92 0.62 7.39
N VAL A 22 9.30 -0.26 6.46
CA VAL A 22 8.81 -1.65 6.42
C VAL A 22 9.15 -2.39 7.71
N GLU A 23 10.39 -2.27 8.21
CA GLU A 23 10.80 -2.90 9.46
C GLU A 23 10.03 -2.36 10.67
N TYR A 24 9.83 -1.04 10.74
CA TYR A 24 9.10 -0.38 11.83
C TYR A 24 7.64 -0.83 11.85
N TRP A 25 6.96 -0.86 10.70
CA TRP A 25 5.56 -1.28 10.60
C TRP A 25 5.36 -2.75 10.96
N ARG A 26 6.31 -3.61 10.60
CA ARG A 26 6.32 -5.00 11.06
C ARG A 26 6.46 -5.10 12.59
N LYS A 27 7.42 -4.40 13.19
CA LYS A 27 7.65 -4.43 14.65
C LYS A 27 6.48 -3.84 15.47
N LYS A 28 5.59 -3.10 14.81
CA LYS A 28 4.37 -2.52 15.40
C LYS A 28 3.11 -3.30 15.03
N ASP A 29 3.25 -4.46 14.39
CA ASP A 29 2.15 -5.33 13.96
C ASP A 29 1.12 -4.65 13.05
N ILE A 30 1.56 -3.66 12.27
CA ILE A 30 0.69 -2.88 11.37
C ILE A 30 0.49 -3.63 10.06
N ILE A 31 1.61 -4.07 9.47
CA ILE A 31 1.64 -4.99 8.33
C ILE A 31 2.57 -6.12 8.70
N VAL A 32 1.96 -7.27 9.00
CA VAL A 32 2.66 -8.47 9.43
C VAL A 32 2.89 -9.37 8.21
N PRO A 33 4.12 -9.81 7.95
CA PRO A 33 4.44 -10.69 6.82
C PRO A 33 3.89 -12.11 7.03
N THR A 34 3.44 -12.74 5.93
CA THR A 34 2.78 -14.06 5.95
C THR A 34 3.76 -15.15 6.38
N VAL A 35 5.04 -15.02 6.01
CA VAL A 35 6.07 -16.03 6.31
C VAL A 35 7.11 -15.46 7.27
N ASN A 36 7.19 -16.11 8.43
CA ASN A 36 8.12 -15.91 9.54
C ASN A 36 8.07 -14.49 10.15
N THR A 37 7.18 -14.34 11.12
CA THR A 37 6.90 -13.11 11.87
C THR A 37 8.05 -12.71 12.82
N GLU A 38 8.82 -13.67 13.33
CA GLU A 38 9.83 -13.49 14.38
C GLU A 38 11.28 -13.33 13.86
N GLY A 39 11.54 -13.52 12.56
CA GLY A 39 12.90 -13.50 12.02
C GLY A 39 13.63 -12.15 12.11
N SER A 40 14.95 -12.18 12.35
CA SER A 40 15.86 -11.03 12.44
C SER A 40 16.18 -10.35 11.09
N GLY A 41 15.42 -10.66 10.03
CA GLY A 41 15.52 -10.01 8.71
C GLY A 41 15.88 -10.92 7.53
N HIS A 42 16.44 -12.12 7.77
CA HIS A 42 16.84 -13.04 6.68
C HIS A 42 15.75 -14.03 6.23
N ASN A 43 14.72 -14.25 7.04
CA ASN A 43 13.61 -15.17 6.70
C ASN A 43 12.24 -14.49 6.66
N VAL A 44 12.17 -13.16 6.62
CA VAL A 44 10.90 -12.44 6.60
C VAL A 44 10.46 -12.21 5.15
N TYR A 45 9.31 -12.77 4.78
CA TYR A 45 8.79 -12.64 3.43
C TYR A 45 7.34 -12.15 3.37
N TYR A 46 7.10 -11.25 2.43
CA TYR A 46 5.84 -10.60 2.17
C TYR A 46 5.12 -11.26 0.99
N SER A 47 3.82 -11.48 1.13
CA SER A 47 2.94 -11.87 0.03
C SER A 47 2.57 -10.65 -0.83
N LEU A 48 2.00 -10.89 -2.02
CA LEU A 48 1.51 -9.81 -2.90
C LEU A 48 0.47 -8.92 -2.19
N CYS A 49 -0.37 -9.50 -1.36
CA CYS A 49 -1.34 -8.79 -0.53
C CYS A 49 -0.65 -7.80 0.41
N GLU A 50 0.37 -8.24 1.14
CA GLU A 50 1.09 -7.37 2.07
C GLU A 50 1.90 -6.29 1.34
N LEU A 51 2.42 -6.60 0.15
CA LEU A 51 3.03 -5.59 -0.72
C LEU A 51 2.02 -4.51 -1.13
N TRP A 52 0.79 -4.90 -1.46
CA TRP A 52 -0.27 -3.94 -1.77
C TRP A 52 -0.63 -3.08 -0.55
N GLN A 53 -0.72 -3.67 0.65
CA GLN A 53 -0.95 -2.93 1.89
C GLN A 53 0.18 -1.92 2.17
N LEU A 54 1.44 -2.31 1.94
CA LEU A 54 2.60 -1.43 2.05
C LEU A 54 2.51 -0.29 1.03
N ALA A 55 2.14 -0.61 -0.22
CA ALA A 55 1.97 0.39 -1.29
C ALA A 55 0.85 1.38 -0.97
N LEU A 56 -0.27 0.91 -0.40
CA LEU A 56 -1.37 1.77 0.07
C LEU A 56 -0.88 2.71 1.16
N MET A 57 -0.21 2.20 2.20
CA MET A 57 0.36 3.02 3.27
C MET A 57 1.33 4.07 2.74
N GLY A 58 2.24 3.69 1.84
CA GLY A 58 3.16 4.61 1.19
C GLY A 58 2.44 5.69 0.40
N TYR A 59 1.45 5.30 -0.42
CA TYR A 59 0.65 6.24 -1.20
C TYR A 59 -0.10 7.24 -0.32
N LEU A 60 -0.72 6.79 0.77
CA LEU A 60 -1.45 7.66 1.70
C LEU A 60 -0.53 8.65 2.41
N LEU A 61 0.67 8.21 2.82
CA LEU A 61 1.68 9.08 3.41
C LEU A 61 2.23 10.10 2.40
N ASP A 62 2.42 9.71 1.15
CA ASP A 62 2.84 10.61 0.07
C ASP A 62 1.78 11.68 -0.22
N MET A 63 0.49 11.39 0.03
CA MET A 63 -0.59 12.38 0.00
C MET A 63 -0.59 13.35 1.20
N GLY A 64 0.31 13.17 2.17
CA GLY A 64 0.46 14.01 3.35
C GLY A 64 -0.49 13.67 4.50
N LEU A 65 -1.11 12.48 4.47
CA LEU A 65 -1.95 12.02 5.58
C LEU A 65 -1.11 11.63 6.80
N ASP A 66 -1.66 11.84 7.99
CA ASP A 66 -1.04 11.38 9.22
C ASP A 66 -0.94 9.85 9.27
N PHE A 67 0.07 9.34 9.97
CA PHE A 67 0.33 7.91 10.08
C PHE A 67 -0.84 7.13 10.70
N GLN A 68 -1.47 7.66 11.76
CA GLN A 68 -2.61 7.00 12.40
C GLN A 68 -3.81 6.94 11.45
N ILE A 69 -4.02 8.00 10.67
CA ILE A 69 -5.04 8.06 9.63
C ILE A 69 -4.79 6.96 8.59
N CYS A 70 -3.56 6.84 8.10
CA CYS A 70 -3.18 5.79 7.14
C CYS A 70 -3.49 4.38 7.67
N CYS A 71 -3.15 4.10 8.94
CA CYS A 71 -3.43 2.81 9.58
C CYS A 71 -4.94 2.53 9.68
N GLN A 72 -5.74 3.53 10.04
CA GLN A 72 -7.20 3.38 10.09
C GLN A 72 -7.77 3.08 8.69
N ILE A 73 -7.27 3.74 7.63
CA ILE A 73 -7.70 3.50 6.23
C ILE A 73 -7.38 2.06 5.84
N LEU A 74 -6.16 1.62 6.14
CA LEU A 74 -5.71 0.27 5.86
C LEU A 74 -6.62 -0.78 6.53
N ASN A 75 -6.96 -0.57 7.81
CA ASN A 75 -7.82 -1.50 8.55
C ASN A 75 -9.24 -1.51 7.99
N GLU A 76 -9.84 -0.34 7.75
CA GLU A 76 -11.17 -0.23 7.14
C GLU A 76 -11.21 -0.90 5.76
N PHE A 77 -10.14 -0.78 4.97
CA PHE A 77 -10.05 -1.44 3.67
C PHE A 77 -9.93 -2.97 3.79
N LYS A 78 -9.14 -3.47 4.75
CA LYS A 78 -9.03 -4.91 5.04
C LYS A 78 -10.37 -5.52 5.44
N GLU A 79 -11.13 -4.83 6.29
CA GLU A 79 -12.44 -5.27 6.76
C GLU A 79 -13.49 -5.29 5.64
N ARG A 80 -13.46 -4.29 4.75
CA ARG A 80 -14.43 -4.16 3.66
C ARG A 80 -14.15 -5.10 2.47
N HIS A 81 -12.89 -5.48 2.26
CA HIS A 81 -12.44 -6.16 1.04
C HIS A 81 -11.58 -7.40 1.33
N GLU A 82 -12.09 -8.32 2.15
CA GLU A 82 -11.36 -9.56 2.46
C GLU A 82 -11.02 -10.38 1.20
N GLU A 83 -11.93 -10.43 0.22
CA GLU A 83 -11.70 -11.15 -1.04
C GLU A 83 -10.61 -10.51 -1.90
N PHE A 84 -10.55 -9.17 -1.94
CA PHE A 84 -9.48 -8.42 -2.62
C PHE A 84 -8.10 -8.82 -2.10
N MET A 85 -8.00 -9.08 -0.79
CA MET A 85 -6.74 -9.43 -0.15
C MET A 85 -6.19 -10.80 -0.61
N LYS A 86 -6.95 -11.59 -1.39
CA LYS A 86 -6.48 -12.83 -2.00
C LYS A 86 -5.70 -12.59 -3.30
N ASP A 87 -6.15 -11.65 -4.13
CA ASP A 87 -5.46 -11.24 -5.35
C ASP A 87 -5.66 -9.74 -5.65
N PRO A 88 -4.74 -8.88 -5.22
CA PRO A 88 -4.85 -7.43 -5.42
C PRO A 88 -4.72 -6.98 -6.88
N LEU A 89 -4.17 -7.83 -7.77
CA LEU A 89 -3.97 -7.48 -9.18
C LEU A 89 -5.15 -7.89 -10.06
N ASP A 90 -6.01 -8.80 -9.60
CA ASP A 90 -7.21 -9.27 -10.30
C ASP A 90 -8.49 -8.59 -9.80
N PHE A 91 -8.40 -7.30 -9.46
CA PHE A 91 -9.56 -6.58 -8.92
C PHE A 91 -9.79 -5.24 -9.61
N SER A 92 -11.08 -4.91 -9.80
CA SER A 92 -11.49 -3.65 -10.41
C SER A 92 -11.13 -2.46 -9.52
N PRO A 93 -10.43 -1.43 -10.02
CA PRO A 93 -10.00 -0.31 -9.20
C PRO A 93 -11.17 0.39 -8.51
N LEU A 94 -11.04 0.59 -7.20
CA LEU A 94 -12.03 1.26 -6.37
C LEU A 94 -11.70 2.74 -6.24
N LYS A 95 -12.75 3.54 -6.24
CA LYS A 95 -12.68 4.98 -5.98
C LYS A 95 -13.40 5.29 -4.68
N TYR A 96 -12.62 5.69 -3.69
CA TYR A 96 -13.09 6.18 -2.42
C TYR A 96 -12.90 7.68 -2.30
N THR A 97 -13.70 8.24 -1.41
CA THR A 97 -13.61 9.61 -0.96
C THR A 97 -13.41 9.59 0.55
N LEU A 98 -12.27 10.09 1.01
CA LEU A 98 -12.02 10.28 2.43
C LEU A 98 -12.71 11.59 2.84
N CYS A 99 -13.58 11.46 3.82
CA CYS A 99 -14.29 12.57 4.42
C CYS A 99 -13.86 12.67 5.89
N PRO A 100 -13.56 13.87 6.42
CA PRO A 100 -13.37 14.06 7.85
C PRO A 100 -14.57 13.54 8.62
N ASP A 101 -14.28 12.90 9.75
CA ASP A 101 -15.28 12.37 10.67
C ASP A 101 -14.92 12.86 12.09
N PRO A 102 -15.83 13.56 12.79
CA PRO A 102 -15.52 14.11 14.12
C PRO A 102 -15.17 13.05 15.17
N GLU A 103 -15.68 11.82 15.04
CA GLU A 103 -15.48 10.75 16.01
C GLU A 103 -14.32 9.83 15.60
N LYS A 104 -14.21 9.54 14.30
CA LYS A 104 -13.25 8.57 13.75
C LYS A 104 -12.01 9.21 13.14
N GLY A 105 -11.97 10.54 13.04
CA GLY A 105 -10.97 11.30 12.29
C GLY A 105 -11.31 11.41 10.81
N PHE A 106 -11.58 10.28 10.15
CA PHE A 106 -12.09 10.22 8.78
C PHE A 106 -12.92 8.95 8.53
N THR A 107 -13.57 8.91 7.37
CA THR A 107 -14.27 7.71 6.88
C THR A 107 -14.16 7.59 5.36
N LEU A 108 -14.07 6.35 4.88
CA LEU A 108 -14.14 6.02 3.45
C LEU A 108 -15.59 5.97 2.96
N LYS A 109 -15.95 6.87 2.05
CA LYS A 109 -17.26 6.95 1.40
C LYS A 109 -17.14 6.83 -0.11
N HIS A 110 -18.22 6.37 -0.76
CA HIS A 110 -18.39 6.53 -2.21
C HIS A 110 -19.28 7.74 -2.44
N LEU A 111 -18.67 8.89 -2.77
CA LEU A 111 -19.41 10.10 -3.09
C LEU A 111 -19.53 10.26 -4.60
N SER A 112 -20.72 10.64 -5.05
CA SER A 112 -20.98 11.13 -6.39
C SER A 112 -20.29 12.49 -6.61
N PRO A 113 -20.09 12.91 -7.87
CA PRO A 113 -19.53 14.24 -8.17
C PRO A 113 -20.32 15.40 -7.55
N ILE A 114 -21.65 15.24 -7.43
CA ILE A 114 -22.53 16.25 -6.83
C ILE A 114 -22.26 16.35 -5.32
N GLU A 115 -22.19 15.21 -4.62
CA GLU A 115 -21.90 15.19 -3.18
C GLU A 115 -20.51 15.73 -2.85
N ILE A 116 -19.51 15.44 -3.69
CA ILE A 116 -18.16 16.02 -3.55
C ILE A 116 -18.24 17.55 -3.67
N THR A 117 -18.93 18.05 -4.70
CA THR A 117 -19.08 19.49 -4.93
C THR A 117 -19.79 20.17 -3.76
N GLN A 118 -20.82 19.53 -3.21
CA GLN A 118 -21.55 20.05 -2.05
C GLN A 118 -20.68 20.06 -0.79
N ALA A 119 -19.89 19.02 -0.54
CA ALA A 119 -18.96 18.97 0.59
C ALA A 119 -17.93 20.10 0.51
N LEU A 120 -17.29 20.26 -0.65
CA LEU A 120 -16.36 21.36 -0.90
C LEU A 120 -17.03 22.73 -0.72
N SER A 121 -18.28 22.90 -1.15
CA SER A 121 -19.03 24.16 -0.98
C SER A 121 -19.35 24.48 0.48
N ARG A 122 -19.42 23.47 1.35
CA ARG A 122 -19.57 23.63 2.81
C ARG A 122 -18.23 23.88 3.52
N GLY A 123 -17.12 23.91 2.78
CA GLY A 123 -15.77 24.02 3.34
C GLY A 123 -15.24 22.71 3.93
N GLU A 124 -15.90 21.58 3.66
CA GLU A 124 -15.40 20.26 4.06
C GLU A 124 -14.25 19.86 3.14
N SER A 125 -13.15 19.37 3.71
CA SER A 125 -12.07 18.80 2.93
C SER A 125 -12.48 17.44 2.37
N VAL A 126 -12.14 17.19 1.12
CA VAL A 126 -12.45 15.93 0.45
C VAL A 126 -11.18 15.42 -0.22
N LEU A 127 -10.77 14.18 0.09
CA LEU A 127 -9.62 13.55 -0.55
C LEU A 127 -10.05 12.34 -1.38
N LEU A 128 -9.63 12.29 -2.63
CA LEU A 128 -9.92 11.17 -3.53
C LEU A 128 -8.84 10.11 -3.40
N LEU A 129 -9.26 8.88 -3.07
CA LEU A 129 -8.40 7.70 -3.05
C LEU A 129 -8.82 6.80 -4.20
N TRP A 130 -7.93 6.64 -5.18
CA TRP A 130 -8.13 5.71 -6.29
C TRP A 130 -7.11 4.58 -6.17
N THR A 131 -7.60 3.35 -5.98
CA THR A 131 -6.72 2.19 -5.79
C THR A 131 -5.93 1.83 -7.04
N GLU A 132 -6.32 2.34 -8.22
CA GLU A 132 -5.50 2.20 -9.44
C GLU A 132 -4.11 2.81 -9.25
N ASN A 133 -3.99 3.94 -8.55
CA ASN A 133 -2.69 4.55 -8.27
C ASN A 133 -1.83 3.65 -7.37
N VAL A 134 -2.46 2.93 -6.45
CA VAL A 134 -1.79 1.94 -5.59
C VAL A 134 -1.34 0.73 -6.42
N ASN A 135 -2.19 0.27 -7.34
CA ASN A 135 -1.89 -0.83 -8.26
C ASN A 135 -0.73 -0.49 -9.19
N GLN A 136 -0.75 0.69 -9.80
CA GLN A 136 0.35 1.17 -10.65
C GLN A 136 1.68 1.19 -9.89
N ARG A 137 1.69 1.75 -8.67
CA ARG A 137 2.87 1.73 -7.80
C ARG A 137 3.37 0.30 -7.55
N LEU A 138 2.46 -0.63 -7.24
CA LEU A 138 2.79 -2.03 -7.01
C LEU A 138 3.38 -2.69 -8.28
N ILE A 139 2.76 -2.49 -9.44
CA ILE A 139 3.18 -3.06 -10.73
C ILE A 139 4.57 -2.52 -11.13
N GLU A 140 4.78 -1.21 -11.04
CA GLU A 140 6.06 -0.57 -11.31
C GLU A 140 7.14 -1.14 -10.38
N GLY A 141 6.86 -1.22 -9.09
CA GLY A 141 7.77 -1.79 -8.10
C GLY A 141 8.12 -3.26 -8.36
N LEU A 142 7.12 -4.08 -8.71
CA LEU A 142 7.32 -5.48 -9.09
C LEU A 142 8.22 -5.60 -10.32
N SER A 143 8.06 -4.72 -11.31
CA SER A 143 8.90 -4.71 -12.51
C SER A 143 10.39 -4.46 -12.16
N LEU A 144 10.68 -3.62 -11.17
CA LEU A 144 12.06 -3.33 -10.74
C LEU A 144 12.74 -4.52 -10.06
N VAL A 145 11.98 -5.38 -9.39
CA VAL A 145 12.51 -6.56 -8.66
C VAL A 145 12.54 -7.80 -9.54
N LEU A 146 11.54 -8.01 -10.38
CA LEU A 146 11.39 -9.21 -11.19
C LEU A 146 12.14 -9.13 -12.53
N THR A 147 12.53 -7.94 -13.00
CA THR A 147 13.38 -7.83 -14.18
C THR A 147 14.81 -8.31 -13.89
N PRO A 148 15.39 -9.17 -14.74
CA PRO A 148 16.74 -9.66 -14.51
C PRO A 148 17.74 -8.49 -14.62
N LYS A 149 18.49 -8.24 -13.54
CA LYS A 149 19.64 -7.32 -13.59
C LYS A 149 20.62 -7.83 -14.65
N LYS A 150 20.76 -7.12 -15.77
CA LYS A 150 21.90 -7.34 -16.69
C LYS A 150 23.17 -7.16 -15.85
N LYS A 151 23.95 -8.24 -15.68
CA LYS A 151 25.29 -8.16 -15.08
C LYS A 151 26.09 -7.12 -15.88
N PRO A 152 26.74 -6.13 -15.24
CA PRO A 152 27.67 -5.30 -15.97
C PRO A 152 28.75 -6.23 -16.54
N LEU A 153 28.95 -6.18 -17.85
CA LEU A 153 30.09 -6.80 -18.49
C LEU A 153 31.32 -6.13 -17.87
N LEU A 154 31.96 -6.82 -16.92
CA LEU A 154 33.31 -6.49 -16.48
C LEU A 154 34.23 -6.71 -17.68
N THR A 155 34.34 -5.72 -18.55
CA THR A 155 35.42 -5.61 -19.51
C THR A 155 36.69 -5.35 -18.71
N ARG A 156 37.37 -6.43 -18.34
CA ARG A 156 38.78 -6.38 -17.96
C ARG A 156 39.55 -5.82 -19.16
N LYS A 157 40.05 -4.59 -19.02
CA LYS A 157 41.17 -4.08 -19.82
C LYS A 157 42.46 -4.38 -19.07
#